data_AF-A0A960MMI6-F1
#
_entry.id   AF-A0A960MMI6-F1
#
_cell.length_a   1.000
_cell.length_b   1.000
_cell.length_c   1.000
_cell.angle_alpha   90.00
_cell.angle_beta   90.00
_cell.angle_gamma   90.00
#
_symmetry.space_group_name_H-M   'P 1'
#
loop_
_entity.id
_entity.type
_entity.pdbx_description
1 polymer ?
#
loop_
_entity_poly.entity_id
_entity_poly.type
_entity_poly.pdbx_seq_one_letter_code
_entity_poly.pdbx_strand_id
1 'polypeptide(L)' 'MLRIRRIEEAIADKYSEQKMRCPTHLSIGQEGVAVGVAEAISKEDMMVSNHRAHAHYLAKG' A
#
# COMPACT_ATOMS: atom_id res chain seq x y z
N MET A 1 -4.23 1.15 -9.10
CA MET A 1 -4.72 2.16 -8.12
C MET A 1 -5.98 1.71 -7.37
N LEU A 2 -7.11 1.39 -8.03
CA LEU A 2 -8.38 1.07 -7.35
C LEU A 2 -8.29 -0.12 -6.36
N ARG A 3 -7.53 -1.17 -6.70
CA ARG A 3 -7.27 -2.30 -5.78
C ARG A 3 -6.60 -1.83 -4.49
N ILE A 4 -5.60 -0.97 -4.59
CA ILE A 4 -4.87 -0.42 -3.43
C ILE A 4 -5.83 0.38 -2.55
N ARG A 5 -6.61 1.30 -3.15
CA ARG A 5 -7.62 2.08 -2.44
C ARG A 5 -8.57 1.20 -1.63
N ARG A 6 -9.18 0.20 -2.29
CA ARG A 6 -10.14 -0.70 -1.64
C ARG A 6 -9.54 -1.51 -0.51
N ILE A 7 -8.29 -1.96 -0.66
CA ILE A 7 -7.61 -2.70 0.40
C ILE A 7 -7.35 -1.78 1.60
N GLU A 8 -6.88 -0.55 1.37
CA GLU A 8 -6.61 0.41 2.43
C GLU A 8 -7.89 0.84 3.17
N GLU A 9 -8.98 1.09 2.44
CA GLU A 9 -10.30 1.36 3.02
C GLU A 9 -10.79 0.18 3.86
N ALA A 10 -10.68 -1.05 3.35
CA ALA A 10 -11.05 -2.24 4.12
C ALA A 10 -10.18 -2.45 5.36
N ILE A 11 -8.89 -2.09 5.31
CA ILE A 11 -8.00 -2.11 6.48
C ILE A 11 -8.48 -1.07 7.50
N ALA A 12 -8.78 0.15 7.05
CA ALA A 12 -9.29 1.23 7.91
C ALA A 12 -10.59 0.83 8.63
N ASP A 13 -11.54 0.27 7.88
CA ASP A 13 -12.83 -0.20 8.41
C ASP A 13 -12.66 -1.28 9.47
N LYS A 14 -11.65 -2.14 9.33
CA LYS A 14 -11.37 -3.26 10.23
C LYS A 14 -10.45 -2.90 11.39
N TYR A 15 -9.81 -1.74 11.36
CA TYR A 15 -8.82 -1.37 12.36
C TYR A 15 -9.43 -1.27 13.77
N SER A 16 -10.69 -0.82 13.87
CA SER A 16 -11.45 -0.79 15.13
C SER A 16 -11.74 -2.17 15.71
N GLU A 17 -11.64 -3.26 14.95
CA GLU A 17 -11.82 -4.64 15.45
C GLU A 17 -10.67 -5.07 16.38
N GLN A 18 -9.60 -4.28 16.52
CA GLN A 18 -8.43 -4.56 17.39
C GLN A 18 -7.70 -5.88 17.05
N LYS A 19 -7.90 -6.42 15.84
CA LYS A 19 -7.17 -7.59 15.32
C LYS A 19 -5.78 -7.23 14.78
N MET A 20 -5.57 -5.97 14.42
CA MET A 20 -4.28 -5.41 14.01
C MET A 20 -3.64 -4.78 15.25
N ARG A 21 -2.59 -5.42 15.78
CA ARG A 21 -2.00 -5.04 17.09
C ARG A 21 -1.02 -3.86 17.04
N CYS A 22 -0.56 -3.51 15.84
CA CYS A 22 0.41 -2.44 15.64
C CYS A 22 -0.25 -1.24 14.91
N PRO A 23 0.31 -0.03 15.06
CA PRO A 23 -0.10 1.12 14.28
C PRO A 23 -0.11 0.80 12.79
N THR A 24 -1.23 1.07 12.14
CA THR A 24 -1.42 0.80 10.72
C THR A 24 -1.33 2.10 9.93
N HIS A 25 -0.40 2.17 8.99
CA HIS A 25 -0.09 3.38 8.22
C HIS A 25 -0.68 3.28 6.82
N LEU A 26 -1.84 3.90 6.60
CA LEU A 26 -2.59 3.81 5.35
C LEU A 26 -2.00 4.71 4.25
N SER A 27 -1.83 4.22 3.03
CA SER A 27 -1.39 5.00 1.87
C SER A 27 -2.55 5.62 1.06
N ILE A 28 -3.74 5.79 1.66
CA ILE A 28 -4.91 6.39 0.98
C ILE A 28 -4.55 7.77 0.42
N GLY A 29 -4.78 7.95 -0.88
CA GLY A 29 -4.46 9.19 -1.62
C GLY A 29 -3.04 9.24 -2.19
N GLN A 30 -2.19 8.26 -1.88
CA GLN A 30 -0.81 8.15 -2.38
C GLN A 30 -0.62 7.01 -3.40
N GLU A 31 -1.72 6.44 -3.92
CA GLU A 31 -1.67 5.26 -4.79
C GLU A 31 -0.95 5.54 -6.11
N GLY A 32 -1.05 6.78 -6.61
CA GLY A 32 -0.45 7.18 -7.87
C GLY A 32 1.07 7.11 -7.86
N VAL A 33 1.70 7.45 -6.72
CA VAL A 33 3.17 7.39 -6.59
C VAL A 33 3.65 5.95 -6.66
N ALA A 34 3.05 5.06 -5.87
CA ALA A 34 3.45 3.65 -5.84
C ALA A 34 3.22 2.95 -7.19
N VAL A 35 2.06 3.17 -7.82
CA VAL A 35 1.74 2.58 -9.12
C VAL A 35 2.62 3.18 -10.21
N GLY A 36 2.81 4.50 -10.25
CA GLY A 36 3.64 5.16 -11.25
C GLY A 36 5.09 4.67 -11.22
N VAL A 37 5.67 4.51 -10.03
CA VAL A 37 7.02 3.94 -9.89
C VAL A 37 7.05 2.47 -10.32
N ALA A 38 6.09 1.66 -9.86
CA ALA A 38 6.04 0.23 -10.20
C ALA A 38 5.90 -0.04 -11.71
N GLU A 39 5.16 0.80 -12.43
CA GLU A 39 5.01 0.74 -13.90
C GLU A 39 6.26 1.19 -14.65
N ALA A 40 7.12 2.01 -14.02
CA ALA A 40 8.33 2.56 -14.63
C ALA A 40 9.58 1.68 -14.45
N ILE A 41 9.54 0.71 -13.54
CA ILE A 41 10.67 -0.18 -13.22
C ILE A 41 10.44 -1.61 -13.76
N SER A 42 11.52 -2.38 -13.89
CA SER A 42 11.44 -3.79 -14.25
C SER A 42 10.99 -4.67 -13.07
N LYS A 43 10.71 -5.95 -13.34
CA LYS A 43 10.35 -6.90 -12.29
C LYS A 43 11.55 -7.24 -11.41
N GLU A 44 12.74 -7.19 -11.98
CA GLU A 44 14.02 -7.49 -11.38
C GLU A 44 14.51 -6.35 -10.48
N ASP A 45 14.03 -5.13 -10.69
CA ASP A 45 14.35 -3.98 -9.85
C ASP A 45 13.76 -4.12 -8.45
N MET A 46 14.56 -3.73 -7.45
CA MET A 46 14.16 -3.76 -6.04
C MET A 46 13.40 -2.49 -5.66
N MET A 47 12.31 -2.65 -4.90
CA MET A 47 11.54 -1.54 -4.33
C MET A 47 11.60 -1.60 -2.80
N VAL A 48 12.06 -0.52 -2.18
CA VAL A 48 12.16 -0.40 -0.72
C VAL A 48 11.25 0.74 -0.26
N SER A 49 10.51 0.51 0.83
CA SER A 49 9.61 1.49 1.44
C SER A 49 9.81 1.53 2.95
N ASN A 50 9.33 2.59 3.59
CA ASN A 50 9.26 2.73 5.05
C ASN A 50 7.91 2.20 5.59
N HIS A 51 7.54 2.54 6.83
CA HIS A 51 6.36 2.10 7.56
C HIS A 51 4.99 2.30 6.88
N ARG A 52 4.90 3.12 5.82
CA ARG A 52 3.70 3.33 4.98
C ARG A 52 3.84 2.59 3.64
N ALA A 53 4.00 1.27 3.70
CA ALA A 53 4.44 0.45 2.56
C ALA A 53 3.33 -0.23 1.76
N HIS A 54 2.07 -0.23 2.21
CA HIS A 54 1.03 -1.05 1.59
C HIS A 54 0.89 -0.79 0.09
N ALA A 55 0.83 0.49 -0.32
CA ALA A 55 0.72 0.84 -1.73
C ALA A 55 1.93 0.36 -2.56
N HIS A 56 3.16 0.52 -2.05
CA HIS A 56 4.38 0.06 -2.73
C HIS A 56 4.41 -1.46 -2.88
N TYR A 57 4.07 -2.17 -1.80
CA TYR A 57 3.99 -3.64 -1.80
C TYR A 57 2.94 -4.15 -2.80
N LEU A 58 1.74 -3.57 -2.77
CA LEU A 58 0.65 -3.98 -3.66
C LEU A 58 0.87 -3.58 -5.12
N ALA A 59 1.60 -2.49 -5.37
CA ALA A 59 1.91 -2.02 -6.73
C ALA A 59 3.03 -2.85 -7.38
N LYS A 60 4.06 -3.23 -6.62
CA LYS A 60 5.19 -4.02 -7.14
C LYS A 60 4.78 -5.43 -7.58
N GLY A 61 3.76 -6.01 -6.95
CA GLY A 61 3.21 -7.33 -7.28
C GLY A 61 3.75 -8.42 -6.39
#